data_AF-A0A1Q8CYR4-F1
#
_entry.id   AF-A0A1Q8CYR4-F1
#
_cell.length_a   1.000
_cell.length_b   1.000
_cell.length_c   1.000
_cell.angle_alpha   90.00
_cell.angle_beta   90.00
_cell.angle_gamma   90.00
#
_symmetry.space_group_name_H-M   'P 1'
#
loop_
_entity.id
_entity.type
_entity.pdbx_description
1 polymer ?
#
loop_
_entity_poly.entity_id
_entity_poly.type
_entity_poly.pdbx_seq_one_letter_code
_entity_poly.pdbx_strand_id
1 'polypeptide(L)'
;MKVVPVGEADIVITREFAAARRAVFDAHTRPELLRRWFGPHGWRMTVCEVDLRVGGSWYYLMVGPAGAEMTLRGTYVEISAPERIVSTETNVDCEARAEHESVSTIVLVERDGCTTLTNTVRFPSRRVRDAVLESRMEHGVAEGFERLDAVLVGEGEIAARYRRRADGFESLLRNVHDGQWDGPSPCVGWRVRDVVRHVVEMHGVLLGSAGRTPSPGSSVDEDPLAAFRSARRDIQDVLADPALAATEFEAPHAGRTTVEVSIDQVVSADLPLHGWDVARATGQDYAIPDEEVEWGFRALDALPEEVLRLPYVYGPPVPVPPEASAHDRLLGLIGRDPDWTP
;
A
#
# COMPACT_ATOMS: atom_id res chain seq x y z
N MET A 1 20.33 -7.09 -12.01
CA MET A 1 20.95 -7.82 -10.88
C MET A 1 22.33 -8.28 -11.28
N LYS A 2 23.28 -8.36 -10.34
CA LYS A 2 24.62 -8.92 -10.55
C LYS A 2 24.92 -9.94 -9.45
N VAL A 3 25.48 -11.10 -9.81
CA VAL A 3 25.91 -12.16 -8.88
C VAL A 3 27.39 -12.43 -9.12
N VAL A 4 28.22 -12.34 -8.09
CA VAL A 4 29.67 -12.57 -8.19
C VAL A 4 30.20 -13.40 -7.03
N PRO A 5 31.00 -14.44 -7.29
CA PRO A 5 31.77 -15.08 -6.23
C PRO A 5 32.89 -14.15 -5.76
N VAL A 6 33.11 -14.08 -4.45
CA VAL A 6 34.17 -13.28 -3.83
C VAL A 6 34.96 -14.16 -2.85
N GLY A 7 36.28 -14.10 -2.92
CA GLY A 7 37.17 -14.86 -2.04
C GLY A 7 36.97 -16.37 -2.14
N GLU A 8 37.09 -17.06 -1.01
CA GLU A 8 36.99 -18.53 -0.96
C GLU A 8 35.57 -19.04 -0.74
N ALA A 9 34.68 -18.28 -0.10
CA ALA A 9 33.40 -18.81 0.38
C ALA A 9 32.20 -17.88 0.22
N ASP A 10 32.36 -16.68 -0.37
CA ASP A 10 31.28 -15.70 -0.44
C ASP A 10 30.67 -15.61 -1.85
N ILE A 11 29.35 -15.34 -1.92
CA ILE A 11 28.65 -14.85 -3.10
C ILE A 11 28.08 -13.48 -2.77
N VAL A 12 28.30 -12.50 -3.63
CA VAL A 12 27.72 -11.15 -3.51
C VAL A 12 26.68 -10.96 -4.61
N ILE A 13 25.47 -10.61 -4.19
CA ILE A 13 24.33 -10.31 -5.04
C ILE A 13 24.02 -8.81 -4.90
N THR A 14 23.94 -8.10 -6.02
CA THR A 14 23.60 -6.67 -6.05
C THR A 14 22.40 -6.42 -6.95
N ARG A 15 21.41 -5.66 -6.46
CA ARG A 15 20.21 -5.24 -7.19
C ARG A 15 19.80 -3.83 -6.79
N GLU A 16 19.41 -3.02 -7.77
CA GLU A 16 18.78 -1.72 -7.57
C GLU A 16 17.26 -1.85 -7.68
N PHE A 17 16.55 -1.18 -6.76
CA PHE A 17 15.09 -1.07 -6.71
C PHE A 17 14.68 0.41 -6.75
N ALA A 18 13.67 0.75 -7.55
CA ALA A 18 13.11 2.10 -7.63
C ALA A 18 12.14 2.37 -6.46
N ALA A 19 12.64 2.23 -5.23
CA ALA A 19 11.88 2.40 -4.01
C ALA A 19 12.78 2.93 -2.87
N ALA A 20 12.14 3.58 -1.90
CA ALA A 20 12.81 4.02 -0.67
C ALA A 20 13.37 2.82 0.10
N ARG A 21 14.48 3.02 0.82
CA ARG A 21 15.20 1.97 1.54
C ARG A 21 14.34 1.28 2.58
N ARG A 22 13.44 2.04 3.21
CA ARG A 22 12.51 1.50 4.20
C ARG A 22 11.56 0.46 3.59
N ALA A 23 11.03 0.70 2.39
CA ALA A 23 10.16 -0.24 1.70
C ALA A 23 10.90 -1.54 1.33
N VAL A 24 12.14 -1.41 0.82
CA VAL A 24 12.98 -2.59 0.54
C VAL A 24 13.30 -3.37 1.83
N PHE A 25 13.58 -2.69 2.93
CA PHE A 25 13.80 -3.34 4.24
C PHE A 25 12.54 -4.07 4.71
N ASP A 26 11.39 -3.39 4.71
CA ASP A 26 10.12 -3.96 5.16
C ASP A 26 9.74 -5.18 4.32
N ALA A 27 9.94 -5.14 3.00
CA ALA A 27 9.70 -6.27 2.12
C ALA A 27 10.56 -7.52 2.45
N HIS A 28 11.71 -7.36 3.11
CA HIS A 28 12.56 -8.47 3.56
C HIS A 28 12.27 -8.95 4.98
N THR A 29 11.46 -8.22 5.75
CA THR A 29 11.27 -8.52 7.18
C THR A 29 9.81 -8.74 7.59
N ARG A 30 8.85 -8.31 6.78
CA ARG A 30 7.42 -8.44 7.08
C ARG A 30 6.83 -9.68 6.40
N PRO A 31 6.23 -10.63 7.16
CA PRO A 31 5.69 -11.86 6.60
C PRO A 31 4.68 -11.67 5.45
N GLU A 32 3.82 -10.66 5.56
CA GLU A 32 2.81 -10.31 4.56
C GLU A 32 3.40 -9.84 3.23
N LEU A 33 4.59 -9.23 3.24
CA LEU A 33 5.31 -8.81 2.04
C LEU A 33 6.19 -9.93 1.50
N LEU A 34 6.95 -10.60 2.36
CA LEU A 34 7.82 -11.74 2.00
C LEU A 34 7.06 -12.80 1.21
N ARG A 35 5.84 -13.16 1.64
CA ARG A 35 4.99 -14.15 0.95
C ARG A 35 4.63 -13.78 -0.50
N ARG A 36 4.66 -12.50 -0.85
CA ARG A 36 4.25 -12.00 -2.17
C ARG A 36 5.36 -12.13 -3.22
N TRP A 37 6.62 -11.98 -2.82
CA TRP A 37 7.75 -11.94 -3.76
C TRP A 37 8.79 -13.04 -3.59
N PHE A 38 8.99 -13.57 -2.38
CA PHE A 38 10.11 -14.46 -2.12
C PHE A 38 9.95 -15.80 -2.85
N GLY A 39 10.99 -16.17 -3.60
CA GLY A 39 11.07 -17.39 -4.40
C GLY A 39 10.67 -17.22 -5.87
N PRO A 40 11.10 -18.17 -6.73
CA PRO A 40 10.86 -18.13 -8.17
C PRO A 40 9.37 -18.23 -8.55
N HIS A 41 9.05 -17.99 -9.81
CA HIS A 41 7.71 -18.22 -10.35
C HIS A 41 7.30 -19.69 -10.19
N GLY A 42 6.01 -19.91 -9.91
CA GLY A 42 5.46 -21.24 -9.64
C GLY A 42 5.74 -21.77 -8.23
N TRP A 43 6.52 -21.05 -7.41
CA TRP A 43 6.71 -21.34 -5.98
C TRP A 43 5.90 -20.37 -5.11
N ARG A 44 5.31 -20.91 -4.05
CA ARG A 44 4.50 -20.17 -3.09
C ARG A 44 4.97 -20.47 -1.67
N MET A 45 5.22 -19.42 -0.89
CA MET A 45 5.49 -19.52 0.53
C MET A 45 4.19 -19.81 1.29
N THR A 46 4.04 -21.01 1.84
CA THR A 46 2.85 -21.45 2.59
C THR A 46 2.98 -21.21 4.09
N VAL A 47 4.20 -21.22 4.62
CA VAL A 47 4.51 -20.81 6.00
C VAL A 47 5.56 -19.70 5.94
N CYS A 48 5.32 -18.62 6.67
CA CYS A 48 6.28 -17.54 6.86
C CYS A 48 6.19 -17.08 8.31
N GLU A 49 7.18 -17.45 9.11
CA GLU A 49 7.32 -17.04 10.50
C GLU A 49 8.56 -16.15 10.61
N VAL A 50 8.40 -15.00 11.25
CA VAL A 50 9.47 -14.03 11.44
C VAL A 50 9.37 -13.46 12.85
N ASP A 51 10.38 -13.73 13.68
CA ASP A 51 10.62 -13.05 14.95
C ASP A 51 11.73 -12.01 14.75
N LEU A 52 11.37 -10.80 14.28
CA LEU A 52 12.31 -9.76 13.86
C LEU A 52 12.96 -9.05 15.05
N ARG A 53 13.91 -9.73 15.68
CA ARG A 53 14.79 -9.20 16.73
C ARG A 53 16.13 -9.93 16.70
N VAL A 54 17.18 -9.32 17.25
CA VAL A 54 18.46 -10.03 17.42
C VAL A 54 18.25 -11.28 18.27
N GLY A 55 18.68 -12.44 17.74
CA GLY A 55 18.45 -13.76 18.31
C GLY A 55 17.06 -14.36 18.03
N GLY A 56 16.17 -13.66 17.33
CA GLY A 56 14.89 -14.18 16.89
C GLY A 56 15.03 -15.11 15.68
N SER A 57 14.17 -16.12 15.59
CA SER A 57 14.17 -17.09 14.50
C SER A 57 13.26 -16.67 13.34
N TRP A 58 13.58 -17.15 12.14
CA TRP A 58 12.67 -17.10 11.00
C TRP A 58 12.58 -18.49 10.35
N TYR A 59 11.41 -18.79 9.79
CA TYR A 59 11.11 -20.09 9.18
C TYR A 59 10.18 -19.91 7.98
N TYR A 60 10.58 -20.47 6.84
CA TYR A 60 9.83 -20.45 5.59
C TYR A 60 9.60 -21.87 5.09
N LEU A 61 8.35 -22.17 4.71
CA LEU A 61 8.01 -23.34 3.90
C LEU A 61 7.54 -22.85 2.54
N MET A 62 8.18 -23.32 1.48
CA MET A 62 7.79 -23.04 0.10
C MET A 62 7.32 -24.32 -0.58
N VAL A 63 6.24 -24.21 -1.34
CA VAL A 63 5.68 -25.28 -2.16
C VAL A 63 5.78 -24.87 -3.62
N GLY A 64 6.45 -25.71 -4.42
CA GLY A 64 6.68 -25.54 -5.84
C GLY A 64 5.82 -26.47 -6.72
N PRO A 65 6.11 -26.50 -8.03
CA PRO A 65 5.41 -27.38 -8.98
C PRO A 65 5.46 -28.85 -8.57
N ALA A 66 4.39 -29.59 -8.88
CA ALA A 66 4.22 -31.00 -8.51
C ALA A 66 4.29 -31.29 -6.99
N GLY A 67 4.10 -30.27 -6.14
CA GLY A 67 4.10 -30.42 -4.68
C GLY A 67 5.49 -30.52 -4.06
N ALA A 68 6.55 -30.11 -4.78
CA ALA A 68 7.89 -30.06 -4.21
C ALA A 68 7.93 -29.07 -3.03
N GLU A 69 8.53 -29.49 -1.91
CA GLU A 69 8.66 -28.65 -0.72
C GLU A 69 10.12 -28.23 -0.51
N MET A 70 10.31 -26.98 -0.08
CA MET A 70 11.61 -26.47 0.34
C MET A 70 11.43 -25.67 1.63
N THR A 71 12.19 -26.03 2.65
CA THR A 71 12.23 -25.32 3.93
C THR A 71 13.50 -24.49 4.01
N LEU A 72 13.35 -23.26 4.51
CA LEU A 72 14.46 -22.39 4.86
C LEU A 72 14.24 -21.88 6.27
N ARG A 73 15.30 -21.79 7.05
CA ARG A 73 15.21 -21.24 8.40
C ARG A 73 16.52 -20.63 8.84
N GLY A 74 16.43 -19.80 9.85
CA GLY A 74 17.61 -19.15 10.39
C GLY A 74 17.33 -18.34 11.64
N THR A 75 18.33 -17.55 12.00
CA THR A 75 18.29 -16.67 13.17
C THR A 75 18.86 -15.31 12.78
N TYR A 76 18.19 -14.23 13.18
CA TYR A 76 18.72 -12.88 13.00
C TYR A 76 19.89 -12.65 13.95
N VAL A 77 21.06 -12.37 13.39
CA VAL A 77 22.31 -12.13 14.12
C VAL A 77 22.49 -10.64 14.41
N GLU A 78 22.14 -9.78 13.47
CA GLU A 78 22.27 -8.32 13.58
C GLU A 78 21.12 -7.66 12.81
N ILE A 79 20.53 -6.62 13.39
CA ILE A 79 19.50 -5.80 12.74
C ILE A 79 19.83 -4.35 13.03
N SER A 80 20.03 -3.56 11.98
CA SER A 80 20.11 -2.10 12.06
C SER A 80 19.14 -1.52 11.04
N ALA A 81 17.89 -1.34 11.46
CA ALA A 81 16.81 -0.93 10.55
C ALA A 81 16.93 0.56 10.17
N PRO A 82 16.71 0.95 8.90
CA PRO A 82 16.39 0.12 7.73
C PRO A 82 17.63 -0.22 6.87
N GLU A 83 18.83 -0.20 7.44
CA GLU A 83 20.09 -0.17 6.68
C GLU A 83 20.70 -1.55 6.47
N ARG A 84 20.47 -2.49 7.40
CA ARG A 84 21.23 -3.74 7.47
C ARG A 84 20.46 -4.87 8.16
N ILE A 85 20.55 -6.06 7.59
CA ILE A 85 20.05 -7.33 8.14
C ILE A 85 21.17 -8.36 8.03
N VAL A 86 21.50 -9.04 9.13
CA VAL A 86 22.36 -10.21 9.13
C VAL A 86 21.58 -11.38 9.71
N SER A 87 21.53 -12.48 8.99
CA SER A 87 20.87 -13.71 9.45
C SER A 87 21.64 -14.95 9.00
N THR A 88 21.50 -16.02 9.78
CA THR A 88 21.89 -17.36 9.31
C THR A 88 20.80 -17.92 8.40
N GLU A 89 21.15 -18.86 7.52
CA GLU A 89 20.22 -19.58 6.66
C GLU A 89 20.65 -21.03 6.47
N THR A 90 19.72 -21.98 6.62
CA THR A 90 19.90 -23.40 6.32
C THR A 90 18.62 -24.03 5.79
N ASN A 91 18.76 -25.08 4.99
CA ASN A 91 17.68 -25.95 4.52
C ASN A 91 17.77 -27.38 5.09
N VAL A 92 18.61 -27.61 6.12
CA VAL A 92 18.87 -28.94 6.70
C VAL A 92 18.41 -29.03 8.16
N ASP A 93 17.74 -30.14 8.49
CA ASP A 93 17.19 -30.45 9.81
C ASP A 93 17.92 -31.61 10.51
N CYS A 94 19.22 -31.42 10.85
CA CYS A 94 19.99 -32.37 11.68
C CYS A 94 21.30 -31.77 12.21
N GLU A 95 22.10 -32.57 12.95
CA GLU A 95 23.42 -32.19 13.49
C GLU A 95 24.41 -31.67 12.42
N ALA A 96 24.22 -32.04 11.14
CA ALA A 96 25.00 -31.52 10.02
C ALA A 96 24.69 -30.04 9.69
N ARG A 97 23.75 -29.38 10.40
CA ARG A 97 23.40 -27.97 10.21
C ARG A 97 24.61 -27.05 10.21
N ALA A 98 25.58 -27.26 11.11
CA ALA A 98 26.80 -26.45 11.17
C ALA A 98 27.67 -26.54 9.90
N GLU A 99 27.55 -27.63 9.13
CA GLU A 99 28.30 -27.85 7.89
C GLU A 99 27.60 -27.26 6.66
N HIS A 100 26.35 -26.81 6.80
CA HIS A 100 25.49 -26.33 5.72
C HIS A 100 24.92 -24.92 5.95
N GLU A 101 25.03 -24.37 7.16
CA GLU A 101 24.51 -23.05 7.50
C GLU A 101 25.34 -21.94 6.82
N SER A 102 24.66 -21.06 6.10
CA SER A 102 25.25 -19.86 5.51
C SER A 102 24.91 -18.63 6.35
N VAL A 103 25.69 -17.57 6.20
CA VAL A 103 25.39 -16.26 6.80
C VAL A 103 25.12 -15.27 5.69
N SER A 104 23.90 -14.75 5.66
CA SER A 104 23.42 -13.73 4.74
C SER A 104 23.58 -12.35 5.38
N THR A 105 24.17 -11.41 4.65
CA THR A 105 24.38 -10.02 5.08
C THR A 105 23.83 -9.08 4.02
N ILE A 106 22.66 -8.50 4.30
CA ILE A 106 22.01 -7.51 3.45
C ILE A 106 22.38 -6.11 3.93
N VAL A 107 22.82 -5.26 3.01
CA VAL A 107 23.06 -3.83 3.21
C VAL A 107 22.25 -3.04 2.17
N LEU A 108 21.55 -2.02 2.64
CA LEU A 108 20.66 -1.18 1.82
C LEU A 108 21.17 0.27 1.83
N VAL A 109 21.48 0.79 0.63
CA VAL A 109 21.94 2.18 0.44
C VAL A 109 20.99 2.90 -0.50
N GLU A 110 20.37 3.97 -0.03
CA GLU A 110 19.48 4.81 -0.83
C GLU A 110 20.21 6.00 -1.43
N ARG A 111 19.94 6.29 -2.71
CA ARG A 111 20.35 7.52 -3.41
C ARG A 111 19.26 7.91 -4.40
N ASP A 112 18.84 9.17 -4.36
CA ASP A 112 17.87 9.74 -5.30
C ASP A 112 16.57 8.92 -5.46
N GLY A 113 16.04 8.37 -4.35
CA GLY A 113 14.82 7.55 -4.34
C GLY A 113 14.99 6.12 -4.89
N CYS A 114 16.23 5.71 -5.21
CA CYS A 114 16.58 4.36 -5.60
C CYS A 114 17.42 3.69 -4.51
N THR A 115 17.09 2.45 -4.16
CA THR A 115 17.82 1.67 -3.16
C THR A 115 18.65 0.59 -3.82
N THR A 116 19.95 0.62 -3.58
CA THR A 116 20.86 -0.49 -3.89
C THR A 116 20.86 -1.49 -2.74
N LEU A 117 20.41 -2.71 -3.01
CA LEU A 117 20.58 -3.87 -2.15
C LEU A 117 21.88 -4.59 -2.50
N THR A 118 22.70 -4.85 -1.47
CA THR A 118 23.85 -5.75 -1.56
C THR A 118 23.68 -6.87 -0.54
N ASN A 119 23.47 -8.10 -1.01
CA ASN A 119 23.44 -9.30 -0.18
C ASN A 119 24.75 -10.07 -0.34
N THR A 120 25.51 -10.21 0.75
CA THR A 120 26.71 -11.05 0.81
C THR A 120 26.37 -12.33 1.58
N VAL A 121 26.40 -13.46 0.88
CA VAL A 121 26.14 -14.78 1.45
C VAL A 121 27.46 -15.51 1.63
N ARG A 122 27.83 -15.79 2.88
CA ARG A 122 29.03 -16.57 3.24
C ARG A 122 28.65 -18.02 3.49
N PHE A 123 29.27 -18.93 2.75
CA PHE A 123 29.07 -20.37 2.89
C PHE A 123 30.15 -21.02 3.79
N PRO A 124 29.90 -22.23 4.32
CA PRO A 124 30.90 -22.96 5.12
C PRO A 124 32.20 -23.31 4.37
N SER A 125 32.14 -23.44 3.04
CA SER A 125 33.31 -23.76 2.22
C SER A 125 33.13 -23.36 0.77
N ARG A 126 34.25 -23.26 0.05
CA ARG A 126 34.29 -23.10 -1.40
C ARG A 126 33.45 -24.13 -2.15
N ARG A 127 33.49 -25.39 -1.70
CA ARG A 127 32.75 -26.49 -2.31
C ARG A 127 31.23 -26.25 -2.26
N VAL A 128 30.71 -25.79 -1.12
CA VAL A 128 29.27 -25.50 -0.96
C VAL A 128 28.89 -24.29 -1.81
N ARG A 129 29.71 -23.23 -1.79
CA ARG A 129 29.51 -22.04 -2.63
C ARG A 129 29.42 -22.39 -4.11
N ASP A 130 30.39 -23.16 -4.60
CA ASP A 130 30.48 -23.53 -6.02
C ASP A 130 29.28 -24.40 -6.43
N ALA A 131 28.82 -25.32 -5.56
CA ALA A 131 27.60 -26.10 -5.79
C ALA A 131 26.31 -25.24 -5.85
N VAL A 132 26.23 -24.16 -5.07
CA VAL A 132 25.09 -23.21 -5.13
C VAL A 132 25.11 -22.38 -6.42
N LEU A 133 26.30 -22.05 -6.95
CA LEU A 133 26.40 -21.39 -8.27
C LEU A 133 26.00 -22.35 -9.40
N GLU A 134 26.41 -23.62 -9.32
CA GLU A 134 26.06 -24.64 -10.32
C GLU A 134 24.55 -24.96 -10.34
N SER A 135 23.83 -24.76 -9.23
CA SER A 135 22.37 -24.96 -9.15
C SER A 135 21.57 -23.90 -9.90
N ARG A 136 22.23 -22.85 -10.43
CA ARG A 136 21.60 -21.69 -11.08
C ARG A 136 20.64 -20.93 -10.18
N MET A 137 20.97 -20.87 -8.89
CA MET A 137 20.23 -20.08 -7.91
C MET A 137 20.00 -18.63 -8.38
N GLU A 138 20.91 -18.06 -9.19
CA GLU A 138 20.75 -16.70 -9.70
C GLU A 138 19.44 -16.50 -10.47
N HIS A 139 18.94 -17.52 -11.18
CA HIS A 139 17.69 -17.39 -11.92
C HIS A 139 16.50 -17.26 -10.99
N GLY A 140 16.44 -18.10 -9.94
CA GLY A 140 15.34 -18.05 -8.98
C GLY A 140 15.34 -16.78 -8.13
N VAL A 141 16.52 -16.26 -7.80
CA VAL A 141 16.64 -14.96 -7.11
C VAL A 141 16.25 -13.80 -8.04
N ALA A 142 16.61 -13.85 -9.33
CA ALA A 142 16.20 -12.84 -10.29
C ALA A 142 14.68 -12.73 -10.39
N GLU A 143 13.99 -13.87 -10.57
CA GLU A 143 12.52 -13.91 -10.63
C GLU A 143 11.87 -13.42 -9.33
N GLY A 144 12.42 -13.80 -8.17
CA GLY A 144 11.96 -13.28 -6.88
C GLY A 144 12.09 -11.74 -6.80
N PHE A 145 13.20 -11.18 -7.27
CA PHE A 145 13.40 -9.73 -7.29
C PHE A 145 12.52 -9.00 -8.30
N GLU A 146 12.14 -9.62 -9.42
CA GLU A 146 11.11 -9.07 -10.33
C GLU A 146 9.74 -9.01 -9.65
N ARG A 147 9.37 -10.04 -8.88
CA ARG A 147 8.15 -10.02 -8.06
C ARG A 147 8.24 -8.95 -6.97
N LEU A 148 9.43 -8.71 -6.42
CA LEU A 148 9.66 -7.67 -5.42
C LEU A 148 9.47 -6.28 -6.03
N ASP A 149 9.90 -6.05 -7.28
CA ASP A 149 9.61 -4.79 -7.99
C ASP A 149 8.10 -4.50 -7.99
N ALA A 150 7.26 -5.50 -8.27
CA ALA A 150 5.79 -5.35 -8.23
C ALA A 150 5.24 -5.07 -6.82
N VAL A 151 5.81 -5.69 -5.77
CA VAL A 151 5.42 -5.41 -4.38
C VAL A 151 5.77 -3.98 -3.99
N LEU A 152 6.96 -3.50 -4.36
CA LEU A 152 7.44 -2.16 -4.05
C LEU A 152 6.69 -1.07 -4.82
N VAL A 153 6.20 -1.36 -6.03
CA VAL A 153 5.24 -0.48 -6.72
C VAL A 153 3.93 -0.40 -5.94
N GLY A 154 3.44 -1.50 -5.37
CA GLY A 154 2.17 -1.56 -4.63
C GLY A 154 2.12 -0.75 -3.32
N GLU A 155 3.20 -0.71 -2.53
CA GLU A 155 3.28 0.16 -1.34
C GLU A 155 3.35 1.66 -1.71
N GLY A 156 4.00 1.98 -2.85
CA GLY A 156 3.97 3.32 -3.42
C GLY A 156 2.65 3.69 -4.09
N GLU A 157 1.83 2.70 -4.47
CA GLU A 157 0.61 2.89 -5.26
C GLU A 157 -0.49 3.55 -4.45
N ILE A 158 -0.74 3.12 -3.19
CA ILE A 158 -1.76 3.73 -2.33
C ILE A 158 -1.43 5.20 -2.06
N ALA A 159 -0.21 5.48 -1.59
CA ALA A 159 0.23 6.85 -1.32
C ALA A 159 0.24 7.72 -2.59
N ALA A 160 0.61 7.17 -3.75
CA ALA A 160 0.56 7.88 -5.02
C ALA A 160 -0.88 8.13 -5.51
N ARG A 161 -1.77 7.14 -5.38
CA ARG A 161 -3.19 7.26 -5.74
C ARG A 161 -3.89 8.28 -4.87
N TYR A 162 -3.71 8.21 -3.55
CA TYR A 162 -4.22 9.23 -2.64
C TYR A 162 -3.75 10.63 -3.06
N ARG A 163 -2.45 10.81 -3.33
CA ARG A 163 -1.91 12.10 -3.80
C ARG A 163 -2.60 12.60 -5.08
N ARG A 164 -2.74 11.75 -6.10
CA ARG A 164 -3.41 12.13 -7.36
C ARG A 164 -4.86 12.56 -7.14
N ARG A 165 -5.63 11.77 -6.37
CA ARG A 165 -7.03 12.08 -6.06
C ARG A 165 -7.15 13.37 -5.23
N ALA A 166 -6.24 13.57 -4.27
CA ALA A 166 -6.20 14.78 -3.44
C ALA A 166 -5.80 16.02 -4.25
N ASP A 167 -4.88 15.91 -5.21
CA ASP A 167 -4.53 16.99 -6.15
C ASP A 167 -5.75 17.39 -7.01
N GLY A 168 -6.49 16.41 -7.52
CA GLY A 168 -7.73 16.65 -8.26
C GLY A 168 -8.77 17.40 -7.43
N PHE A 169 -9.04 16.91 -6.20
CA PHE A 169 -9.99 17.56 -5.30
C PHE A 169 -9.55 18.97 -4.89
N GLU A 170 -8.27 19.18 -4.55
CA GLU A 170 -7.75 20.51 -4.22
C GLU A 170 -7.89 21.48 -5.40
N SER A 171 -7.64 21.02 -6.63
CA SER A 171 -7.81 21.83 -7.83
C SER A 171 -9.25 22.33 -7.98
N LEU A 172 -10.25 21.50 -7.68
CA LEU A 172 -11.66 21.89 -7.69
C LEU A 172 -11.97 22.90 -6.59
N LEU A 173 -11.46 22.68 -5.37
CA LEU A 173 -11.66 23.62 -4.24
C LEU A 173 -11.07 25.00 -4.51
N ARG A 174 -9.91 25.07 -5.16
CA ARG A 174 -9.27 26.34 -5.55
C ARG A 174 -10.11 27.19 -6.50
N ASN A 175 -11.02 26.58 -7.25
CA ASN A 175 -11.86 27.25 -8.23
C ASN A 175 -13.27 27.55 -7.71
N VAL A 176 -13.56 27.23 -6.44
CA VAL A 176 -14.82 27.63 -5.80
C VAL A 176 -14.75 29.10 -5.41
N HIS A 177 -15.71 29.89 -5.89
CA HIS A 177 -15.82 31.30 -5.55
C HIS A 177 -16.55 31.49 -4.21
N ASP A 178 -16.24 32.57 -3.49
CA ASP A 178 -16.77 32.85 -2.14
C ASP A 178 -18.30 32.74 -2.03
N GLY A 179 -19.03 33.16 -3.07
CA GLY A 179 -20.50 33.11 -3.11
C GLY A 179 -21.09 31.71 -3.33
N GLN A 180 -20.28 30.70 -3.59
CA GLN A 180 -20.74 29.34 -3.93
C GLN A 180 -20.69 28.37 -2.75
N TRP A 181 -19.93 28.67 -1.69
CA TRP A 181 -19.76 27.77 -0.54
C TRP A 181 -21.07 27.42 0.18
N ASP A 182 -22.04 28.33 0.15
CA ASP A 182 -23.37 28.17 0.76
C ASP A 182 -24.45 27.69 -0.22
N GLY A 183 -24.10 27.47 -1.49
CA GLY A 183 -24.99 26.89 -2.49
C GLY A 183 -25.30 25.40 -2.23
N PRO A 184 -26.41 24.88 -2.74
CA PRO A 184 -26.75 23.46 -2.62
C PRO A 184 -25.75 22.58 -3.37
N SER A 185 -25.67 21.30 -2.99
CA SER A 185 -24.87 20.28 -3.68
C SER A 185 -25.73 19.08 -4.09
N PRO A 186 -25.21 18.19 -4.97
CA PRO A 186 -25.86 16.92 -5.27
C PRO A 186 -26.05 16.01 -4.05
N CYS A 187 -25.25 16.21 -2.98
CA CYS A 187 -25.51 15.58 -1.69
C CYS A 187 -26.73 16.23 -1.02
N VAL A 188 -27.86 15.52 -1.00
CA VAL A 188 -29.15 16.06 -0.52
C VAL A 188 -29.03 16.66 0.89
N GLY A 189 -29.43 17.93 1.01
CA GLY A 189 -29.40 18.66 2.29
C GLY A 189 -28.03 19.24 2.67
N TRP A 190 -27.00 19.04 1.84
CA TRP A 190 -25.66 19.58 2.07
C TRP A 190 -25.39 20.75 1.13
N ARG A 191 -24.76 21.79 1.68
CA ARG A 191 -24.12 22.85 0.90
C ARG A 191 -22.75 22.38 0.42
N VAL A 192 -22.16 23.12 -0.53
CA VAL A 192 -20.77 22.87 -0.98
C VAL A 192 -19.79 22.80 0.20
N ARG A 193 -19.90 23.72 1.17
CA ARG A 193 -19.06 23.68 2.38
C ARG A 193 -19.27 22.44 3.24
N ASP A 194 -20.48 21.87 3.24
CA ASP A 194 -20.82 20.71 4.07
C ASP A 194 -20.20 19.43 3.46
N VAL A 195 -20.11 19.34 2.12
CA VAL A 195 -19.33 18.30 1.41
C VAL A 195 -17.86 18.34 1.83
N VAL A 196 -17.24 19.53 1.81
CA VAL A 196 -15.83 19.67 2.24
C VAL A 196 -15.67 19.35 3.73
N ARG A 197 -16.63 19.73 4.56
CA ARG A 197 -16.64 19.38 5.99
C ARG A 197 -16.61 17.88 6.21
N HIS A 198 -17.47 17.15 5.52
CA HIS A 198 -17.50 15.69 5.59
C HIS A 198 -16.15 15.08 5.20
N VAL A 199 -15.57 15.51 4.07
CA VAL A 199 -14.25 15.02 3.64
C VAL A 199 -13.19 15.27 4.71
N VAL A 200 -13.12 16.48 5.28
CA VAL A 200 -12.15 16.82 6.34
C VAL A 200 -12.38 16.03 7.63
N GLU A 201 -13.63 15.82 8.02
CA GLU A 201 -13.98 15.01 9.20
C GLU A 201 -13.58 13.55 9.01
N MET A 202 -13.83 12.97 7.83
CA MET A 202 -13.42 11.59 7.51
C MET A 202 -11.90 11.44 7.52
N HIS A 203 -11.14 12.43 7.04
CA HIS A 203 -9.68 12.42 7.21
C HIS A 203 -9.29 12.34 8.69
N GLY A 204 -9.96 13.10 9.56
CA GLY A 204 -9.73 13.05 11.01
C GLY A 204 -10.06 11.68 11.64
N VAL A 205 -11.15 11.04 11.19
CA VAL A 205 -11.52 9.68 11.63
C VAL A 205 -10.44 8.67 11.24
N LEU A 206 -9.99 8.68 9.98
CA LEU A 206 -8.97 7.75 9.49
C LEU A 206 -7.58 8.07 10.04
N LEU A 207 -7.28 9.32 10.36
CA LEU A 207 -6.07 9.69 11.08
C LEU A 207 -6.06 9.09 12.50
N GLY A 208 -7.23 9.00 13.13
CA GLY A 208 -7.42 8.35 14.43
C GLY A 208 -7.07 6.86 14.45
N SER A 209 -7.28 6.13 13.35
CA SER A 209 -6.89 4.71 13.28
C SER A 209 -5.38 4.51 13.31
N ALA A 210 -4.60 5.52 12.91
CA ALA A 210 -3.15 5.58 13.07
C ALA A 210 -2.70 6.04 14.47
N GLY A 211 -3.63 6.25 15.42
CA GLY A 211 -3.33 6.78 16.75
C GLY A 211 -2.89 8.25 16.73
N ARG A 212 -3.29 9.00 15.71
CA ARG A 212 -2.93 10.41 15.52
C ARG A 212 -4.16 11.31 15.67
N THR A 213 -3.90 12.58 15.95
CA THR A 213 -4.94 13.62 16.03
C THR A 213 -4.69 14.67 14.94
N PRO A 214 -5.75 15.32 14.41
CA PRO A 214 -5.61 16.36 13.41
C PRO A 214 -4.65 17.46 13.84
N SER A 215 -3.79 17.90 12.93
CA SER A 215 -2.93 19.06 13.14
C SER A 215 -3.78 20.33 13.29
N PRO A 216 -3.37 21.29 14.15
CA PRO A 216 -4.04 22.59 14.22
C PRO A 216 -4.09 23.29 12.85
N GLY A 217 -5.23 23.91 12.53
CA GLY A 217 -5.44 24.60 11.26
C GLY A 217 -6.78 25.35 11.23
N SER A 218 -7.06 26.03 10.11
CA SER A 218 -8.35 26.68 9.89
C SER A 218 -9.49 25.66 9.92
N SER A 219 -10.63 26.06 10.47
CA SER A 219 -11.86 25.28 10.32
C SER A 219 -12.41 25.38 8.89
N VAL A 220 -13.26 24.44 8.50
CA VAL A 220 -13.93 24.48 7.19
C VAL A 220 -14.85 25.70 7.06
N ASP A 221 -15.40 26.21 8.17
CA ASP A 221 -16.25 27.40 8.14
C ASP A 221 -15.46 28.70 7.92
N GLU A 222 -14.17 28.72 8.27
CA GLU A 222 -13.26 29.85 8.06
C GLU A 222 -12.60 29.80 6.68
N ASP A 223 -12.03 28.64 6.30
CA ASP A 223 -11.32 28.44 5.04
C ASP A 223 -11.38 26.94 4.65
N PRO A 224 -12.36 26.53 3.81
CA PRO A 224 -12.51 25.15 3.35
C PRO A 224 -11.24 24.58 2.69
N LEU A 225 -10.53 25.39 1.90
CA LEU A 225 -9.34 24.96 1.18
C LEU A 225 -8.16 24.75 2.13
N ALA A 226 -7.93 25.66 3.08
CA ALA A 226 -6.89 25.51 4.08
C ALA A 226 -7.17 24.33 5.03
N ALA A 227 -8.43 24.13 5.42
CA ALA A 227 -8.84 22.97 6.22
C ALA A 227 -8.54 21.66 5.51
N PHE A 228 -8.93 21.53 4.23
CA PHE A 228 -8.62 20.36 3.41
C PHE A 228 -7.11 20.14 3.27
N ARG A 229 -6.31 21.18 2.99
CA ARG A 229 -4.85 21.07 2.90
C ARG A 229 -4.20 20.56 4.18
N SER A 230 -4.71 20.96 5.34
CA SER A 230 -4.22 20.47 6.62
C SER A 230 -4.52 18.99 6.80
N ALA A 231 -5.78 18.59 6.59
CA ALA A 231 -6.22 17.20 6.67
C ALA A 231 -5.48 16.28 5.69
N ARG A 232 -5.28 16.78 4.46
CA ARG A 232 -4.51 16.10 3.42
C ARG A 232 -3.07 15.83 3.86
N ARG A 233 -2.38 16.84 4.39
CA ARG A 233 -1.00 16.69 4.86
C ARG A 233 -0.89 15.63 5.95
N ASP A 234 -1.81 15.62 6.92
CA ASP A 234 -1.79 14.63 8.00
C ASP A 234 -1.90 13.19 7.48
N ILE A 235 -2.78 12.94 6.51
CA ILE A 235 -2.89 11.64 5.85
C ILE A 235 -1.64 11.29 5.04
N GLN A 236 -1.05 12.26 4.32
CA GLN A 236 0.20 12.03 3.59
C GLN A 236 1.35 11.66 4.53
N ASP A 237 1.43 12.29 5.70
CA ASP A 237 2.45 11.97 6.71
C ASP A 237 2.28 10.55 7.26
N VAL A 238 1.04 10.09 7.45
CA VAL A 238 0.75 8.69 7.83
C VAL A 238 1.15 7.72 6.73
N LEU A 239 0.75 7.98 5.48
CA LEU A 239 1.08 7.12 4.33
C LEU A 239 2.58 7.15 3.99
N ALA A 240 3.31 8.19 4.39
CA ALA A 240 4.76 8.29 4.21
C ALA A 240 5.55 7.54 5.29
N ASP A 241 4.92 7.15 6.40
CA ASP A 241 5.52 6.33 7.46
C ASP A 241 5.05 4.87 7.32
N PRO A 242 5.88 3.94 6.83
CA PRO A 242 5.48 2.55 6.61
C PRO A 242 5.10 1.79 7.88
N ALA A 243 5.50 2.26 9.07
CA ALA A 243 5.09 1.63 10.33
C ALA A 243 3.67 2.06 10.71
N LEU A 244 3.33 3.34 10.50
CA LEU A 244 1.97 3.84 10.72
C LEU A 244 1.01 3.32 9.65
N ALA A 245 1.40 3.39 8.37
CA ALA A 245 0.62 2.92 7.24
C ALA A 245 0.18 1.46 7.38
N ALA A 246 1.08 0.58 7.84
CA ALA A 246 0.80 -0.84 8.02
C ALA A 246 0.22 -1.20 9.40
N THR A 247 -0.10 -0.22 10.25
CA THR A 247 -0.71 -0.51 11.56
C THR A 247 -2.05 -1.20 11.33
N GLU A 248 -2.22 -2.38 11.92
CA GLU A 248 -3.46 -3.14 11.84
C GLU A 248 -4.47 -2.67 12.88
N PHE A 249 -5.74 -2.65 12.49
CA PHE A 249 -6.86 -2.39 13.38
C PHE A 249 -8.13 -3.11 12.89
N GLU A 250 -9.14 -3.19 13.77
CA GLU A 250 -10.47 -3.67 13.39
C GLU A 250 -11.29 -2.48 12.87
N ALA A 251 -11.47 -2.41 11.55
CA ALA A 251 -12.28 -1.39 10.93
C ALA A 251 -13.78 -1.73 11.06
N PRO A 252 -14.64 -0.75 11.38
CA PRO A 252 -16.08 -0.95 11.37
C PRO A 252 -16.54 -1.49 10.02
N HIS A 253 -17.31 -2.59 10.03
CA HIS A 253 -17.90 -3.24 8.84
C HIS A 253 -16.94 -3.87 7.82
N ALA A 254 -15.65 -3.50 7.81
CA ALA A 254 -14.62 -4.07 6.93
C ALA A 254 -13.75 -5.15 7.63
N GLY A 255 -13.81 -5.27 8.95
CA GLY A 255 -13.03 -6.23 9.73
C GLY A 255 -11.55 -5.84 9.83
N ARG A 256 -10.69 -6.83 10.11
CA ARG A 256 -9.25 -6.62 10.26
C ARG A 256 -8.62 -6.09 8.96
N THR A 257 -7.95 -4.95 9.06
CA THR A 257 -7.29 -4.28 7.94
C THR A 257 -6.12 -3.43 8.43
N THR A 258 -5.40 -2.75 7.51
CA THR A 258 -4.34 -1.79 7.83
C THR A 258 -4.81 -0.35 7.62
N VAL A 259 -4.16 0.59 8.30
CA VAL A 259 -4.42 2.04 8.19
C VAL A 259 -4.39 2.50 6.72
N GLU A 260 -3.37 2.12 5.95
CA GLU A 260 -3.23 2.53 4.55
C GLU A 260 -4.36 2.00 3.65
N VAL A 261 -4.80 0.76 3.87
CA VAL A 261 -5.89 0.16 3.10
C VAL A 261 -7.21 0.86 3.43
N SER A 262 -7.46 1.16 4.71
CA SER A 262 -8.64 1.94 5.10
C SER A 262 -8.62 3.38 4.57
N ILE A 263 -7.46 4.04 4.56
CA ILE A 263 -7.31 5.35 3.93
C ILE A 263 -7.62 5.26 2.43
N ASP A 264 -7.12 4.24 1.75
CA ASP A 264 -7.34 4.03 0.30
C ASP A 264 -8.80 3.75 -0.06
N GLN A 265 -9.50 2.99 0.79
CA GLN A 265 -10.86 2.54 0.55
C GLN A 265 -11.94 3.54 0.97
N VAL A 266 -11.63 4.43 1.91
CA VAL A 266 -12.59 5.41 2.46
C VAL A 266 -12.23 6.79 1.95
N VAL A 267 -11.31 7.48 2.64
CA VAL A 267 -10.99 8.88 2.39
C VAL A 267 -10.41 9.12 0.99
N SER A 268 -9.53 8.24 0.50
CA SER A 268 -8.99 8.36 -0.85
C SER A 268 -10.08 8.19 -1.90
N ALA A 269 -11.01 7.25 -1.69
CA ALA A 269 -12.10 6.94 -2.62
C ALA A 269 -13.17 8.04 -2.69
N ASP A 270 -13.40 8.75 -1.58
CA ASP A 270 -14.36 9.84 -1.50
C ASP A 270 -13.96 11.05 -2.36
N LEU A 271 -12.66 11.30 -2.54
CA LEU A 271 -12.15 12.50 -3.21
C LEU A 271 -12.65 12.68 -4.65
N PRO A 272 -12.58 11.68 -5.56
CA PRO A 272 -13.12 11.83 -6.90
C PRO A 272 -14.65 11.96 -6.92
N LEU A 273 -15.36 11.28 -6.01
CA LEU A 273 -16.83 11.30 -5.92
C LEU A 273 -17.34 12.66 -5.43
N HIS A 274 -16.83 13.13 -4.29
CA HIS A 274 -17.14 14.46 -3.76
C HIS A 274 -16.55 15.59 -4.59
N GLY A 275 -15.46 15.32 -5.33
CA GLY A 275 -14.98 16.23 -6.37
C GLY A 275 -16.05 16.49 -7.41
N TRP A 276 -16.76 15.44 -7.87
CA TRP A 276 -17.90 15.61 -8.76
C TRP A 276 -19.03 16.43 -8.12
N ASP A 277 -19.34 16.18 -6.85
CA ASP A 277 -20.37 16.93 -6.12
C ASP A 277 -20.04 18.44 -6.08
N VAL A 278 -18.80 18.79 -5.75
CA VAL A 278 -18.31 20.19 -5.72
C VAL A 278 -18.32 20.80 -7.12
N ALA A 279 -17.82 20.08 -8.11
CA ALA A 279 -17.73 20.58 -9.48
C ALA A 279 -19.11 20.90 -10.05
N ARG A 280 -20.09 19.99 -9.86
CA ARG A 280 -21.47 20.20 -10.31
C ARG A 280 -22.13 21.38 -9.62
N ALA A 281 -21.99 21.47 -8.30
CA ALA A 281 -22.55 22.57 -7.51
C ALA A 281 -21.98 23.95 -7.90
N THR A 282 -20.77 23.98 -8.43
CA THR A 282 -20.03 25.22 -8.73
C THR A 282 -19.90 25.51 -10.22
N GLY A 283 -20.50 24.66 -11.07
CA GLY A 283 -20.48 24.83 -12.53
C GLY A 283 -19.13 24.56 -13.19
N GLN A 284 -18.26 23.76 -12.54
CA GLN A 284 -16.97 23.37 -13.09
C GLN A 284 -17.10 22.16 -14.03
N ASP A 285 -16.27 22.12 -15.07
CA ASP A 285 -16.19 20.99 -15.99
C ASP A 285 -15.31 19.88 -15.41
N TYR A 286 -15.96 18.89 -14.80
CA TYR A 286 -15.31 17.72 -14.22
C TYR A 286 -16.19 16.48 -14.41
N ALA A 287 -15.54 15.40 -14.84
CA ALA A 287 -16.08 14.06 -14.84
C ALA A 287 -15.16 13.18 -13.99
N ILE A 288 -15.75 12.21 -13.28
CA ILE A 288 -14.96 11.21 -12.56
C ILE A 288 -14.14 10.43 -13.61
N PRO A 289 -12.80 10.33 -13.48
CA PRO A 289 -11.98 9.59 -14.44
C PRO A 289 -12.42 8.14 -14.58
N ASP A 290 -12.29 7.56 -15.78
CA ASP A 290 -12.79 6.20 -16.09
C ASP A 290 -12.18 5.15 -15.14
N GLU A 291 -10.89 5.28 -14.80
CA GLU A 291 -10.22 4.38 -13.86
C GLU A 291 -10.81 4.44 -12.44
N GLU A 292 -11.32 5.60 -12.04
CA GLU A 292 -11.99 5.82 -10.76
C GLU A 292 -13.43 5.30 -10.80
N VAL A 293 -14.10 5.39 -11.95
CA VAL A 293 -15.42 4.78 -12.17
C VAL A 293 -15.33 3.26 -12.05
N GLU A 294 -14.35 2.64 -12.73
CA GLU A 294 -14.11 1.19 -12.67
C GLU A 294 -13.74 0.73 -11.25
N TRP A 295 -12.94 1.52 -10.54
CA TRP A 295 -12.63 1.27 -9.13
C TRP A 295 -13.89 1.33 -8.27
N GLY A 296 -14.74 2.35 -8.48
CA GLY A 296 -16.00 2.53 -7.75
C GLY A 296 -16.94 1.34 -7.85
N PHE A 297 -17.15 0.80 -9.06
CA PHE A 297 -17.95 -0.42 -9.23
C PHE A 297 -17.38 -1.61 -8.46
N ARG A 298 -16.07 -1.84 -8.51
CA ARG A 298 -15.42 -2.92 -7.76
C ARG A 298 -15.55 -2.74 -6.24
N ALA A 299 -15.47 -1.51 -5.76
CA ALA A 299 -15.62 -1.19 -4.34
C ALA A 299 -17.05 -1.44 -3.86
N LEU A 300 -18.05 -1.03 -4.65
CA LEU A 300 -19.46 -1.28 -4.33
C LEU A 300 -19.79 -2.78 -4.33
N ASP A 301 -19.32 -3.53 -5.32
CA ASP A 301 -19.53 -5.00 -5.41
C ASP A 301 -18.89 -5.77 -4.24
N ALA A 302 -17.84 -5.22 -3.63
CA ALA A 302 -17.14 -5.85 -2.51
C ALA A 302 -17.85 -5.64 -1.16
N LEU A 303 -18.81 -4.71 -1.07
CA LEU A 303 -19.53 -4.40 0.16
C LEU A 303 -20.90 -5.11 0.19
N PRO A 304 -21.30 -5.69 1.33
CA PRO A 304 -22.66 -6.20 1.49
C PRO A 304 -23.69 -5.08 1.28
N GLU A 305 -24.81 -5.39 0.62
CA GLU A 305 -25.90 -4.44 0.34
C GLU A 305 -26.39 -3.75 1.63
N GLU A 306 -26.40 -4.46 2.76
CA GLU A 306 -26.80 -3.91 4.06
C GLU A 306 -25.86 -2.79 4.52
N VAL A 307 -24.56 -2.89 4.21
CA VAL A 307 -23.55 -1.88 4.55
C VAL A 307 -23.70 -0.67 3.63
N LEU A 308 -23.91 -0.89 2.32
CA LEU A 308 -24.13 0.18 1.34
C LEU A 308 -25.33 1.06 1.70
N ARG A 309 -26.32 0.50 2.41
CA ARG A 309 -27.56 1.18 2.80
C ARG A 309 -27.62 1.62 4.26
N LEU A 310 -26.49 1.55 4.97
CA LEU A 310 -26.38 2.21 6.26
C LEU A 310 -26.52 3.73 6.07
N PRO A 311 -27.18 4.42 7.03
CA PRO A 311 -27.16 5.88 7.06
C PRO A 311 -25.73 6.40 6.98
N TYR A 312 -25.51 7.46 6.19
CA TYR A 312 -24.22 8.15 6.03
C TYR A 312 -23.15 7.46 5.16
N VAL A 313 -23.45 6.31 4.52
CA VAL A 313 -22.53 5.68 3.55
C VAL A 313 -22.81 6.18 2.13
N TYR A 314 -23.98 5.86 1.58
CA TYR A 314 -24.45 6.38 0.30
C TYR A 314 -25.90 6.86 0.40
N GLY A 315 -26.28 7.77 -0.50
CA GLY A 315 -27.69 8.15 -0.65
C GLY A 315 -28.51 6.99 -1.23
N PRO A 316 -29.85 7.03 -1.11
CA PRO A 316 -30.70 6.07 -1.82
C PRO A 316 -30.40 6.10 -3.32
N PRO A 317 -30.29 4.95 -4.01
CA PRO A 317 -29.96 4.95 -5.43
C PRO A 317 -30.96 5.76 -6.26
N VAL A 318 -30.43 6.51 -7.21
CA VAL A 318 -31.22 7.23 -8.20
C VAL A 318 -31.33 6.34 -9.44
N PRO A 319 -32.55 6.06 -9.95
CA PRO A 319 -32.71 5.27 -11.16
C PRO A 319 -32.07 5.96 -12.37
N VAL A 320 -31.18 5.23 -13.05
CA VAL A 320 -30.49 5.68 -14.27
C VAL A 320 -30.78 4.67 -15.40
N PRO A 321 -30.98 5.10 -16.66
CA PRO A 321 -31.21 4.19 -17.77
C PRO A 321 -30.07 3.15 -17.92
N PRO A 322 -30.37 1.89 -18.31
CA PRO A 322 -29.34 0.86 -18.51
C PRO A 322 -28.27 1.25 -19.54
N GLU A 323 -28.65 2.04 -20.55
CA GLU A 323 -27.80 2.52 -21.64
C GLU A 323 -26.98 3.78 -21.26
N ALA A 324 -27.17 4.32 -20.05
CA ALA A 324 -26.39 5.47 -19.58
C ALA A 324 -24.91 5.11 -19.45
N SER A 325 -24.04 6.12 -19.40
CA SER A 325 -22.60 5.92 -19.27
C SER A 325 -22.25 5.17 -17.96
N ALA A 326 -21.07 4.52 -17.91
CA ALA A 326 -20.60 3.88 -16.69
C ALA A 326 -20.50 4.88 -15.53
N HIS A 327 -20.08 6.11 -15.84
CA HIS A 327 -20.04 7.24 -14.92
C HIS A 327 -21.42 7.53 -14.31
N ASP A 328 -22.46 7.69 -15.14
CA ASP A 328 -23.81 8.03 -14.66
C ASP A 328 -24.44 6.89 -13.87
N ARG A 329 -24.19 5.64 -14.27
CA ARG A 329 -24.64 4.48 -13.51
C ARG A 329 -23.98 4.41 -12.13
N LEU A 330 -22.69 4.71 -12.03
CA LEU A 330 -21.99 4.79 -10.74
C LEU A 330 -22.63 5.87 -9.86
N LEU A 331 -22.83 7.08 -10.39
CA LEU A 331 -23.52 8.17 -9.70
C LEU A 331 -24.89 7.74 -9.18
N GLY A 332 -25.71 7.13 -10.05
CA GLY A 332 -27.02 6.61 -9.67
C GLY A 332 -26.95 5.61 -8.52
N LEU A 333 -25.99 4.67 -8.54
CA LEU A 333 -25.81 3.68 -7.46
C LEU A 333 -25.43 4.31 -6.13
N ILE A 334 -24.60 5.36 -6.14
CA ILE A 334 -24.23 6.08 -4.93
C ILE A 334 -25.30 7.12 -4.52
N GLY A 335 -26.41 7.24 -5.25
CA GLY A 335 -27.53 8.11 -4.91
C GLY A 335 -27.37 9.56 -5.36
N ARG A 336 -26.62 9.79 -6.45
CA ARG A 336 -26.45 11.08 -7.12
C ARG A 336 -27.27 11.06 -8.40
N ASP A 337 -27.98 12.17 -8.68
CA ASP A 337 -28.66 12.39 -9.95
C ASP A 337 -27.66 12.94 -10.98
N PRO A 338 -27.33 12.20 -12.06
CA PRO A 338 -26.39 12.67 -13.08
C PRO A 338 -26.81 13.98 -13.77
N ASP A 339 -28.13 14.25 -13.81
CA ASP A 339 -28.72 15.45 -14.41
C ASP A 339 -28.94 16.58 -13.39
N TRP A 340 -28.40 16.46 -12.18
CA TRP A 340 -28.56 17.44 -11.12
C TRP A 340 -28.08 18.84 -11.54
N THR A 341 -28.83 19.87 -11.14
CA THR A 341 -28.51 21.29 -11.35
C THR A 341 -28.71 22.09 -10.05
N PRO A 342 -27.89 23.13 -9.79
CA PRO A 342 -27.95 23.96 -8.57
C PRO A 342 -29.24 24.75 -8.34
#